data_AF-Q6WEB0-F1
#
_entry.id   AF-Q6WEB0-F1
#
_cell.length_a   1.000
_cell.length_b   1.000
_cell.length_c   1.000
_cell.angle_alpha   90.00
_cell.angle_beta   90.00
_cell.angle_gamma   90.00
#
_symmetry.space_group_name_H-M   'P 1'
#
loop_
_entity.id
_entity.type
_entity.pdbx_description
1 polymer ?
#
loop_
_entity_poly.entity_id
_entity_poly.type
_entity_poly.pdbx_seq_one_letter_code
_entity_poly.pdbx_strand_id
1 'polypeptide(L)' 'GPVYGFQWRHFGAKYVDMHTDYTGQGVDQLKDVIHKLKTNPNDRRIVMSAWNPADLDQMALPPCH' A
#
# COMPACT_ATOMS: atom_id res chain seq x y z
N GLY A 1 -1.11 -11.94 -6.03
CA GLY A 1 -1.84 -10.75 -6.46
C GLY A 1 -1.52 -9.58 -5.54
N PRO A 2 -1.75 -8.34 -6.00
CA PRO A 2 -1.41 -7.11 -5.27
C PRO A 2 -2.42 -6.79 -4.15
N VAL A 3 -2.52 -7.68 -3.16
CA VAL A 3 -3.44 -7.55 -2.01
C VAL A 3 -2.83 -6.69 -0.88
N TYR A 4 -3.41 -6.71 0.32
CA TYR A 4 -3.05 -5.90 1.50
C TYR A 4 -1.59 -5.45 1.60
N GLY A 5 -0.66 -6.38 1.84
CA GLY A 5 0.74 -6.06 2.09
C GLY A 5 1.42 -5.36 0.91
N PHE A 6 1.04 -5.72 -0.32
CA PHE A 6 1.52 -5.04 -1.52
C PHE A 6 1.02 -3.60 -1.55
N GLN A 7 -0.27 -3.37 -1.35
CA GLN A 7 -0.84 -2.01 -1.34
C GLN A 7 -0.28 -1.15 -0.20
N TRP A 8 0.04 -1.72 0.96
CA TRP A 8 0.61 -0.94 2.07
C TRP A 8 2.03 -0.44 1.82
N ARG A 9 2.84 -1.21 1.09
CA ARG A 9 4.27 -0.91 0.89
C ARG A 9 4.59 -0.38 -0.52
N HIS A 10 3.72 -0.66 -1.48
CA HIS A 10 3.92 -0.45 -2.91
C HIS A 10 2.63 0.04 -3.60
N PHE A 11 1.83 0.88 -2.93
CA PHE A 11 0.55 1.35 -3.50
C PHE A 11 0.74 1.96 -4.89
N GLY A 12 0.00 1.48 -5.88
CA GLY A 12 0.08 1.93 -7.28
C GLY A 12 1.29 1.43 -8.07
N ALA A 13 2.15 0.58 -7.50
CA ALA A 13 3.18 -0.12 -8.27
C ALA A 13 2.54 -1.17 -9.19
N LYS A 14 3.10 -1.36 -10.39
CA LYS A 14 2.62 -2.38 -11.33
C LYS A 14 3.01 -3.77 -10.80
N TYR A 15 2.01 -4.58 -10.45
CA TYR A 15 2.24 -5.97 -10.06
C TYR A 15 2.69 -6.82 -11.26
N VAL A 16 3.65 -7.70 -11.02
CA VAL A 16 4.19 -8.68 -11.98
C VAL A 16 3.93 -10.08 -11.44
N ASP A 17 4.63 -10.46 -10.37
CA ASP A 17 4.43 -11.71 -9.64
C ASP A 17 4.83 -11.59 -8.15
N MET A 18 4.80 -12.69 -7.41
CA MET A 18 5.15 -12.72 -5.98
C MET A 18 6.67 -12.83 -5.70
N HIS A 19 7.50 -12.98 -6.73
CA HIS A 19 8.95 -13.16 -6.61
C HIS A 19 9.74 -11.91 -7.03
N THR A 20 9.09 -10.98 -7.72
CA THR A 20 9.63 -9.70 -8.15
C THR A 20 9.99 -8.83 -6.95
N ASP A 21 11.15 -8.18 -6.99
CA ASP A 21 11.53 -7.15 -6.02
C ASP A 21 10.84 -5.81 -6.36
N TYR A 22 9.97 -5.35 -5.47
CA TYR A 22 9.24 -4.09 -5.59
C TYR A 22 9.86 -2.95 -4.78
N THR A 23 11.08 -3.12 -4.25
CA THR A 23 11.77 -2.10 -3.44
C THR A 23 11.78 -0.74 -4.14
N GLY A 24 11.27 0.28 -3.46
CA GLY A 24 11.21 1.65 -3.97
C GLY A 24 10.12 1.93 -5.00
N GLN A 25 9.29 0.94 -5.35
CA GLN A 25 8.17 1.13 -6.28
C GLN A 25 6.88 1.47 -5.52
N GLY A 26 6.09 2.39 -6.10
CA GLY A 26 4.82 2.83 -5.54
C GLY A 26 4.98 3.72 -4.30
N VAL A 27 3.89 3.88 -3.55
CA VAL A 27 3.87 4.62 -2.28
C VAL A 27 3.96 3.65 -1.10
N ASP A 28 4.99 3.81 -0.26
CA ASP A 28 5.11 3.10 1.02
C ASP A 28 4.27 3.83 2.09
N GLN A 29 2.96 3.53 2.09
CA GLN A 29 1.99 4.14 3.01
C GLN A 29 2.33 3.85 4.47
N LEU A 30 2.78 2.63 4.78
CA LEU A 30 3.14 2.23 6.14
C LEU A 30 4.30 3.08 6.67
N LYS A 31 5.33 3.31 5.84
CA LYS A 31 6.46 4.16 6.19
C LYS A 31 6.02 5.61 6.43
N ASP A 32 5.16 6.16 5.57
CA ASP A 32 4.64 7.53 5.71
C ASP A 32 3.80 7.71 7.00
N VAL A 33 2.91 6.76 7.29
CA VAL A 33 2.12 6.74 8.52
C VAL A 33 3.01 6.70 9.76
N ILE A 34 3.99 5.79 9.80
CA ILE A 34 4.94 5.69 10.92
C ILE A 34 5.75 6.99 11.06
N HIS A 35 6.16 7.60 9.94
CA HIS A 35 6.88 8.87 9.97
C HIS A 35 6.04 10.00 10.57
N LYS A 36 4.80 10.18 10.09
CA LYS A 36 3.88 11.21 10.61
C LYS A 36 3.55 11.00 12.07
N LEU A 37 3.32 9.76 12.51
CA LEU A 37 3.11 9.47 13.94
C LEU A 37 4.29 9.91 14.81
N LYS A 38 5.52 9.86 14.29
CA LYS A 38 6.73 10.28 15.02
C LYS A 38 7.01 11.78 14.97
N THR A 39 6.66 12.45 13.86
CA THR A 39 7.08 13.85 13.62
C THR A 39 5.95 14.87 13.71
N ASN A 40 4.71 14.46 13.39
CA ASN A 40 3.52 15.31 13.42
C ASN A 40 2.26 14.48 13.76
N PRO A 41 2.12 14.00 15.00
CA PRO A 41 1.06 13.06 15.38
C PRO A 41 -0.37 13.64 15.30
N ASN A 42 -0.50 14.96 15.23
CA ASN A 42 -1.78 15.65 15.07
C ASN A 42 -2.20 15.80 13.59
N ASP A 43 -1.41 15.29 12.66
CA ASP A 43 -1.75 15.28 11.24
C ASP A 43 -3.04 14.47 11.03
N ARG A 44 -4.02 15.07 10.33
CA ARG A 44 -5.32 14.46 10.06
C ARG A 44 -5.32 13.55 8.82
N ARG A 45 -4.15 13.34 8.21
CA ARG A 45 -3.92 12.55 7.00
C ARG A 45 -3.00 11.34 7.28
N ILE A 46 -3.07 10.83 8.50
CA ILE A 46 -2.47 9.55 8.88
C ILE A 46 -3.48 8.46 8.50
N VAL A 47 -3.48 8.10 7.23
CA VAL A 47 -4.43 7.13 6.63
C VAL A 47 -3.63 6.13 5.81
N MET A 48 -4.06 4.88 5.83
CA MET A 48 -3.53 3.80 5.00
C MET A 48 -4.71 3.05 4.38
N SER A 49 -4.63 2.71 3.10
CA SER A 49 -5.68 2.00 2.38
C SER A 49 -5.14 0.79 1.63
N ALA A 50 -5.84 -0.34 1.72
CA ALA A 50 -5.64 -1.48 0.84
C ALA A 50 -6.51 -1.41 -0.43
N TRP A 51 -7.48 -0.50 -0.49
CA TRP A 51 -8.43 -0.41 -1.59
C TRP A 51 -7.86 0.37 -2.77
N ASN A 52 -7.38 -0.35 -3.79
CA ASN A 52 -6.91 0.19 -5.06
C ASN A 52 -7.80 -0.31 -6.21
N PRO A 53 -8.75 0.50 -6.71
CA PRO A 53 -9.68 0.12 -7.78
C PRO A 53 -9.00 -0.42 -9.05
N ALA A 54 -7.83 0.11 -9.42
CA ALA A 54 -7.12 -0.30 -10.63
C ALA A 54 -6.54 -1.73 -10.54
N ASP A 55 -6.33 -2.22 -9.31
CA ASP A 55 -5.72 -3.52 -9.06
C ASP A 55 -6.73 -4.59 -8.62
N LEU A 56 -8.00 -4.24 -8.37
CA LEU A 56 -9.00 -5.15 -7.79
C LEU A 56 -9.15 -6.46 -8.58
N ASP A 57 -9.20 -6.38 -9.91
CA ASP A 57 -9.36 -7.57 -10.78
C ASP A 57 -8.12 -8.48 -10.79
N GLN A 58 -6.97 -8.00 -10.30
CA GLN A 58 -5.73 -8.76 -10.17
C GLN A 58 -5.59 -9.43 -8.78
N MET A 59 -6.48 -9.10 -7.85
CA MET A 59 -6.47 -9.63 -6.50
C MET A 59 -7.22 -10.98 -6.46
N ALA A 60 -6.69 -11.92 -5.68
CA ALA A 60 -7.38 -13.20 -5.47
C ALA A 60 -8.74 -13.00 -4.75
N LEU A 61 -8.80 -11.99 -3.89
CA LEU A 61 -10.01 -11.51 -3.23
C LEU A 61 -9.81 -10.01 -2.94
N PRO A 62 -10.80 -9.15 -3.22
CA PRO A 62 -10.77 -7.75 -2.82
C PRO A 62 -10.55 -7.60 -1.30
N PRO A 63 -9.79 -6.58 -0.85
CA PRO A 63 -9.52 -6.39 0.55
C PRO A 63 -10.78 -5.89 1.28
N CYS A 64 -11.07 -6.49 2.43
CA CYS A 64 -12.18 -6.06 3.28
C CYS A 64 -11.81 -4.87 4.18
N HIS A 65 -10.50 -4.65 4.43
CA HIS A 65 -9.96 -3.64 5.35
C HIS A 65 -8.67 -3.00 4.82
#